data_AF-A0A5C8AZP2-F1
#
_entry.id   AF-A0A5C8AZP2-F1
#
_cell.length_a   1.000
_cell.length_b   1.000
_cell.length_c   1.000
_cell.angle_alpha   90.00
_cell.angle_beta   90.00
_cell.angle_gamma   90.00
#
_symmetry.space_group_name_H-M   'P 1'
#
loop_
_entity.id
_entity.type
_entity.pdbx_description
1 polymer ?
#
loop_
_entity_poly.entity_id
_entity_poly.type
_entity_poly.pdbx_seq_one_letter_code
_entity_poly.pdbx_strand_id
1 'polypeptide(L)'
;MIRRAIATILAAGISQDSYETQSLNIRGNYNYASGRSQLVGYIATQNLLITVKNIDSKGTKVSALIDSLAKINGLEIQSVNFDILDKTSLQKLARERAFADAKLKAQDYAEFSGLKVGRVVTIGDYV
;
A
#
# COMPACT_ATOMS: atom_id res chain seq x y z
N MET A 1 5.65 -0.72 -23.30
CA MET A 1 4.57 -0.35 -22.37
C MET A 1 5.08 0.52 -21.24
N ILE A 2 6.04 0.07 -20.43
CA ILE A 2 6.56 0.84 -19.28
C ILE A 2 7.09 2.23 -19.62
N ARG A 3 7.83 2.40 -20.73
CA ARG A 3 8.28 3.74 -21.15
C ARG A 3 7.11 4.71 -21.38
N ARG A 4 5.98 4.21 -21.91
CA ARG A 4 4.76 5.03 -22.07
C ARG A 4 4.13 5.34 -20.71
N ALA A 5 4.05 4.36 -19.80
CA ALA A 5 3.55 4.58 -18.44
C ALA A 5 4.39 5.62 -17.68
N ILE A 6 5.72 5.53 -17.77
CA ILE A 6 6.66 6.51 -17.19
C ILE A 6 6.42 7.91 -17.79
N ALA A 7 6.30 8.01 -19.12
CA ALA A 7 6.00 9.29 -19.75
C ALA A 7 4.66 9.89 -19.27
N THR A 8 3.62 9.05 -19.12
CA THR A 8 2.30 9.48 -18.61
C THR A 8 2.40 10.02 -17.18
N ILE A 9 3.13 9.35 -16.28
CA ILE A 9 3.24 9.81 -14.89
C ILE A 9 4.08 11.09 -14.76
N LEU A 10 5.14 11.22 -15.56
CA LEU A 10 5.96 12.44 -15.60
C LEU A 10 5.13 13.62 -16.12
N ALA A 11 4.31 13.42 -17.16
CA ALA A 11 3.39 14.43 -17.68
C ALA A 11 2.31 14.83 -16.65
N ALA A 12 1.95 13.92 -15.74
CA ALA A 12 1.04 14.20 -14.62
C ALA A 12 1.72 14.90 -13.42
N GLY A 13 2.99 15.29 -13.57
CA GLY A 13 3.76 15.97 -12.52
C GLY A 13 4.13 15.06 -11.35
N ILE A 14 4.26 13.75 -11.60
CA ILE A 14 4.84 12.79 -10.65
C ILE A 14 6.34 12.78 -10.92
N SER A 15 7.13 12.94 -9.85
CA SER A 15 8.58 13.05 -9.95
C SER A 15 9.24 11.72 -10.28
N GLN A 16 10.48 11.78 -10.77
CA GLN A 16 11.25 10.60 -11.17
C GLN A 16 11.63 9.70 -9.98
N ASP A 17 11.70 10.24 -8.77
CA ASP A 17 11.89 9.50 -7.51
C ASP A 17 10.60 8.82 -7.00
N SER A 18 9.47 9.05 -7.67
CA SER A 18 8.15 8.54 -7.28
C SER A 18 7.72 7.28 -8.05
N TYR A 19 8.65 6.58 -8.71
CA TYR A 19 8.39 5.28 -9.29
C TYR A 19 9.58 4.33 -9.21
N GLU A 20 9.29 3.04 -9.15
CA GLU A 20 10.29 1.98 -9.08
C GLU A 20 9.90 0.85 -10.04
N THR A 21 10.83 0.47 -10.91
CA THR A 21 10.67 -0.73 -11.75
C THR A 21 11.00 -1.95 -10.91
N GLN A 22 10.05 -2.86 -10.77
CA GLN A 22 10.19 -4.03 -9.90
C GLN A 22 10.68 -5.26 -10.69
N SER A 23 10.28 -6.47 -10.32
CA SER A 23 10.71 -7.70 -10.97
C SER A 23 10.16 -7.89 -12.39
N LEU A 24 10.99 -8.49 -13.26
CA LEU A 24 10.61 -9.03 -14.55
C LEU A 24 10.33 -10.52 -14.41
N ASN A 25 9.15 -10.98 -14.84
CA ASN A 25 8.83 -12.39 -14.95
C ASN A 25 8.56 -12.76 -16.40
N ILE A 26 9.18 -13.85 -16.88
CA ILE A 26 8.94 -14.39 -18.22
C ILE A 26 8.50 -15.84 -18.05
N ARG A 27 7.36 -16.19 -18.64
CA ARG A 27 6.82 -17.54 -18.60
C ARG A 27 6.44 -18.02 -20.00
N GLY A 28 6.59 -19.32 -20.25
CA GLY A 28 6.08 -19.92 -21.47
C GLY A 28 4.55 -19.82 -21.52
N ASN A 29 4.03 -19.43 -22.68
CA ASN A 29 2.62 -19.47 -23.00
C ASN A 29 2.36 -20.74 -23.81
N TYR A 30 1.55 -21.64 -23.26
CA TYR A 30 1.29 -22.94 -23.85
C TYR A 30 -0.18 -23.03 -24.26
N ASN A 31 -0.43 -23.55 -25.46
CA ASN A 31 -1.75 -23.99 -25.86
C ASN A 31 -1.94 -25.45 -25.46
N TYR A 32 -3.05 -25.73 -24.78
CA TYR A 32 -3.42 -27.06 -24.35
C TYR A 32 -4.60 -27.53 -25.19
N ALA A 33 -4.31 -28.31 -26.24
CA ALA A 33 -5.31 -28.90 -27.11
C ALA A 33 -5.11 -30.42 -27.17
N SER A 34 -6.19 -31.18 -27.05
CA SER A 34 -6.22 -32.63 -27.26
C SER A 34 -5.15 -33.41 -26.48
N GLY A 35 -4.95 -33.08 -25.20
CA GLY A 35 -4.02 -33.79 -24.30
C GLY A 35 -2.53 -33.51 -24.56
N ARG A 36 -2.17 -32.54 -25.41
CA ARG A 36 -0.79 -32.13 -25.66
C ARG A 36 -0.59 -30.66 -25.30
N SER A 37 0.55 -30.37 -24.68
CA SER A 37 1.00 -29.00 -24.42
C SER A 37 1.93 -28.55 -25.56
N GLN A 38 1.56 -27.48 -26.26
CA GLN A 38 2.38 -26.88 -27.30
C GLN A 38 2.78 -25.46 -26.87
N LEU A 39 4.09 -25.19 -26.79
CA LEU A 39 4.57 -23.83 -26.56
C LEU A 39 4.17 -22.95 -27.75
N VAL A 40 3.37 -21.91 -27.50
CA VAL A 40 2.92 -20.95 -28.51
C VAL A 40 3.64 -19.60 -28.41
N GLY A 41 4.36 -19.35 -27.32
CA GLY A 41 5.18 -18.16 -27.16
C GLY A 41 5.61 -17.94 -25.72
N TYR A 42 5.98 -16.70 -25.39
CA TYR A 42 6.33 -16.29 -24.03
C TYR A 42 5.53 -15.06 -23.63
N ILE A 43 5.13 -14.99 -22.36
CA ILE A 43 4.53 -13.82 -21.74
C ILE A 43 5.57 -13.23 -20.80
N ALA A 44 5.90 -11.96 -21.01
CA ALA A 44 6.75 -11.19 -20.12
C ALA A 44 5.90 -10.17 -19.35
N THR A 45 5.93 -10.22 -18.03
CA THR A 45 5.26 -9.30 -17.12
C THR A 45 6.31 -8.54 -16.32
N GLN A 46 6.22 -7.22 -16.31
CA GLN A 46 7.10 -6.34 -15.57
C GLN A 46 6.25 -5.40 -14.72
N ASN A 47 6.52 -5.37 -13.42
CA ASN A 47 5.79 -4.52 -12.49
C ASN A 47 6.46 -3.14 -12.37
N LEU A 48 5.63 -2.12 -12.20
CA LEU A 48 6.04 -0.74 -11.94
C LEU A 48 5.25 -0.25 -10.73
N LEU A 49 5.95 0.10 -9.65
CA LEU A 49 5.35 0.73 -8.48
C LEU A 49 5.41 2.24 -8.66
N ILE A 50 4.29 2.92 -8.39
CA ILE A 50 4.17 4.38 -8.52
C ILE A 50 3.64 4.94 -7.21
N THR A 51 4.35 5.90 -6.64
CA THR A 51 3.96 6.59 -5.41
C THR A 51 3.52 8.03 -5.72
N VAL A 52 2.22 8.27 -5.63
CA VAL A 52 1.63 9.60 -5.80
C VAL A 52 1.62 10.33 -4.45
N LYS A 53 2.50 11.32 -4.30
CA LYS A 53 2.57 12.18 -3.09
C LYS A 53 1.58 13.35 -3.21
N ASN A 54 1.20 13.93 -2.06
CA ASN A 54 0.34 15.12 -1.96
C ASN A 54 -1.00 14.98 -2.70
N ILE A 55 -1.70 13.87 -2.44
CA ILE A 55 -3.04 13.65 -2.99
C ILE A 55 -4.05 14.60 -2.35
N ASP A 56 -4.93 15.18 -3.16
CA ASP A 56 -6.02 16.02 -2.68
C ASP A 56 -7.12 15.17 -2.03
N SER A 57 -7.91 15.76 -1.13
CA SER A 57 -8.99 15.05 -0.43
C SER A 57 -10.10 14.54 -1.34
N LYS A 58 -10.18 15.05 -2.59
CA LYS A 58 -11.13 14.61 -3.61
C LYS A 58 -10.55 13.52 -4.52
N GLY A 59 -9.28 13.15 -4.36
CA GLY A 59 -8.59 12.16 -5.19
C GLY A 59 -8.49 12.51 -6.67
N THR A 60 -8.68 13.78 -7.05
CA THR A 60 -8.82 14.19 -8.46
C THR A 60 -7.55 13.89 -9.25
N LYS A 61 -6.38 14.16 -8.66
CA LYS A 61 -5.08 13.86 -9.30
C LYS A 61 -4.89 12.35 -9.54
N VAL A 62 -5.35 11.52 -8.61
CA VAL A 62 -5.23 10.05 -8.71
C VAL A 62 -6.18 9.51 -9.76
N SER A 63 -7.45 9.96 -9.78
CA SER A 63 -8.42 9.56 -10.81
C SER A 63 -7.93 9.89 -12.22
N ALA A 64 -7.49 11.13 -12.45
CA ALA A 64 -7.01 11.56 -13.77
C ALA A 64 -5.77 10.76 -14.24
N LEU A 65 -4.91 10.37 -13.29
CA LEU A 65 -3.76 9.50 -13.58
C LEU A 65 -4.21 8.10 -14.00
N ILE A 66 -5.14 7.50 -13.24
CA ILE A 66 -5.69 6.16 -13.53
C ILE A 66 -6.33 6.16 -14.92
N ASP A 67 -7.16 7.16 -15.23
CA ASP A 67 -7.81 7.29 -16.54
C ASP A 67 -6.80 7.42 -17.69
N SER A 68 -5.67 8.09 -17.44
CA SER A 68 -4.61 8.25 -18.43
C SER A 68 -3.80 6.96 -18.62
N LEU A 69 -3.55 6.21 -17.56
CA LEU A 69 -2.85 4.92 -17.60
C LEU A 69 -3.71 3.82 -18.24
N ALA A 70 -5.01 3.81 -17.97
CA ALA A 70 -5.96 2.83 -18.52
C ALA A 70 -6.06 2.87 -20.05
N LYS A 71 -5.66 3.97 -20.69
CA LYS A 71 -5.59 4.10 -22.16
C LYS A 71 -4.41 3.32 -22.78
N ILE A 72 -3.47 2.85 -21.98
CA ILE A 72 -2.30 2.10 -22.45
C ILE A 72 -2.68 0.63 -22.61
N ASN A 73 -2.84 0.17 -23.86
CA ASN A 73 -3.11 -1.24 -24.16
C ASN A 73 -2.01 -2.16 -23.57
N GLY A 74 -2.44 -3.24 -22.90
CA GLY A 74 -1.58 -4.23 -22.25
C GLY A 74 -1.03 -3.81 -20.89
N LEU A 75 -1.42 -2.64 -20.37
CA LEU A 75 -1.15 -2.24 -19.00
C LEU A 75 -2.30 -2.64 -18.08
N GLU A 76 -1.98 -3.29 -16.97
CA GLU A 76 -2.93 -3.69 -15.95
C GLU A 76 -2.62 -2.95 -14.65
N ILE A 77 -3.65 -2.36 -14.04
CA ILE A 77 -3.54 -1.76 -12.70
C ILE A 77 -3.91 -2.85 -11.70
N GLN A 78 -2.90 -3.40 -11.03
CA GLN A 78 -3.09 -4.51 -10.08
C GLN A 78 -3.76 -4.07 -8.77
N SER A 79 -3.35 -2.92 -8.23
CA SER A 79 -3.93 -2.37 -6.99
C SER A 79 -3.70 -0.87 -6.88
N VAL A 80 -4.56 -0.22 -6.10
CA VAL A 80 -4.42 1.18 -5.68
C VAL A 80 -4.59 1.22 -4.17
N ASN A 81 -3.52 1.61 -3.46
CA ASN A 81 -3.52 1.71 -2.00
C ASN A 81 -3.33 3.17 -1.60
N PHE A 82 -4.17 3.64 -0.68
CA PHE A 82 -4.05 4.97 -0.10
C PHE A 82 -3.42 4.86 1.26
N ASP A 83 -2.38 5.66 1.48
CA ASP A 83 -1.68 5.63 2.76
C ASP A 83 -1.00 6.95 3.12
N ILE A 84 -0.59 7.06 4.37
CA ILE A 84 0.24 8.13 4.90
C ILE A 84 1.70 7.69 4.83
N LEU A 85 2.53 8.47 4.14
CA LEU A 85 3.93 8.13 3.89
C LEU A 85 4.76 8.05 5.18
N ASP A 86 4.57 9.03 6.08
CA ASP A 86 5.20 9.05 7.40
C ASP A 86 4.11 8.99 8.48
N LYS A 87 4.01 7.82 9.13
CA LYS A 87 3.06 7.56 10.22
C LYS A 87 3.69 7.70 11.59
N THR A 88 4.98 8.02 11.71
CA THR A 88 5.70 7.91 12.98
C THR A 88 5.07 8.78 14.07
N SER A 89 4.71 10.02 13.75
CA SER A 89 4.04 10.93 14.69
C SER A 89 2.64 10.45 15.06
N LEU A 90 1.87 9.96 14.09
CA LEU A 90 0.51 9.45 14.28
C LEU A 90 0.49 8.16 15.11
N GLN A 91 1.44 7.25 14.87
CA GLN A 91 1.60 6.02 15.65
C GLN A 91 2.02 6.33 17.09
N LYS A 92 2.92 7.31 17.30
CA LYS A 92 3.27 7.76 18.66
C LYS A 92 2.04 8.30 19.38
N LEU A 93 1.26 9.16 18.72
CA LEU A 93 0.03 9.70 19.28
C LEU A 93 -1.00 8.61 19.58
N ALA A 94 -1.11 7.60 18.69
CA ALA A 94 -1.99 6.45 18.91
C ALA A 94 -1.57 5.66 20.15
N ARG A 95 -0.27 5.37 20.33
CA ARG A 95 0.26 4.67 21.50
C ARG A 95 0.04 5.47 22.79
N GLU A 96 0.25 6.78 22.77
CA GLU A 96 -0.01 7.64 23.93
C GLU A 96 -1.48 7.57 24.38
N ARG A 97 -2.41 7.64 23.42
CA ARG A 97 -3.85 7.53 23.70
C ARG A 97 -4.23 6.13 24.19
N ALA A 98 -3.71 5.09 23.56
CA ALA A 98 -3.96 3.71 23.96
C ALA A 98 -3.45 3.45 25.39
N PHE A 99 -2.29 3.99 25.75
CA PHE A 99 -1.74 3.87 27.10
C PHE A 99 -2.58 4.64 28.14
N ALA A 100 -3.05 5.84 27.79
CA ALA A 100 -3.93 6.62 28.67
C ALA A 100 -5.25 5.87 28.93
N ASP A 101 -5.86 5.30 27.89
CA ASP A 101 -7.07 4.48 28.00
C ASP A 101 -6.86 3.23 28.87
N ALA A 102 -5.77 2.50 28.64
CA ALA A 102 -5.40 1.34 29.45
C ALA A 102 -5.22 1.70 30.93
N LYS A 103 -4.63 2.88 31.21
CA LYS A 103 -4.46 3.38 32.58
C LYS A 103 -5.79 3.72 33.24
N LEU A 104 -6.70 4.40 32.52
CA LEU A 104 -8.04 4.71 33.02
C LEU A 104 -8.80 3.42 33.38
N LYS A 105 -8.78 2.45 32.48
CA LYS A 105 -9.40 1.13 32.72
C LYS A 105 -8.83 0.42 33.96
N ALA A 106 -7.52 0.50 34.17
CA ALA A 106 -6.89 -0.05 35.36
C ALA A 106 -7.32 0.70 36.64
N GLN A 107 -7.51 2.02 36.55
CA GLN A 107 -8.00 2.85 37.67
C GLN A 107 -9.44 2.46 38.04
N ASP A 108 -10.33 2.32 37.07
CA ASP A 108 -11.72 1.90 37.29
C ASP A 108 -11.78 0.55 38.05
N TYR A 109 -11.04 -0.46 37.59
CA TYR A 109 -11.03 -1.77 38.24
C TYR A 109 -10.43 -1.76 39.65
N ALA A 110 -9.41 -0.92 39.88
CA ALA A 110 -8.85 -0.73 41.21
C ALA A 110 -9.90 -0.11 42.14
N GLU A 111 -10.57 0.96 41.69
CA GLU A 111 -11.62 1.64 42.46
C GLU A 111 -12.78 0.70 42.80
N PHE A 112 -13.31 -0.05 41.81
CA PHE A 112 -14.41 -0.99 42.02
C PHE A 112 -14.06 -2.12 42.99
N SER A 113 -12.78 -2.43 43.14
CA SER A 113 -12.28 -3.47 44.04
C SER A 113 -11.80 -2.92 45.40
N GLY A 114 -11.92 -1.60 45.65
CA GLY A 114 -11.36 -0.95 46.85
C GLY A 114 -9.83 -0.95 46.92
N LEU A 115 -9.16 -1.15 45.78
CA LEU A 115 -7.71 -1.22 45.62
C LEU A 115 -7.15 0.05 44.96
N LYS A 116 -5.83 0.10 44.76
CA LYS A 116 -5.14 1.18 44.03
C LYS A 116 -4.25 0.59 42.92
N VAL A 117 -4.11 1.33 41.83
CA VAL A 117 -3.19 0.97 40.74
C VAL A 117 -1.75 1.07 41.24
N GLY A 118 -1.00 -0.03 41.10
CA GLY A 118 0.40 -0.13 41.48
C GLY A 118 1.37 0.11 40.31
N ARG A 119 2.58 -0.47 40.42
CA ARG A 119 3.60 -0.39 39.36
C ARG A 119 3.19 -1.22 38.14
N VAL A 120 3.53 -0.74 36.94
CA VAL A 120 3.38 -1.50 35.70
C VAL A 120 4.27 -2.74 35.75
N VAL A 121 3.68 -3.90 35.48
CA VAL A 121 4.39 -5.19 35.46
C VAL A 121 4.71 -5.62 34.03
N THR A 122 3.77 -5.40 33.11
CA THR A 122 3.90 -5.78 31.70
C THR A 122 3.22 -4.73 30.84
N ILE A 123 3.82 -4.44 29.67
CA ILE A 123 3.19 -3.70 28.58
C ILE A 123 3.25 -4.61 27.36
N GLY A 124 2.10 -4.85 26.73
CA GLY A 124 1.99 -5.56 25.46
C GLY A 124 1.53 -4.60 24.37
N ASP A 125 2.26 -4.57 23.26
CA ASP A 125 1.87 -3.89 22.03
C ASP A 125 1.76 -4.99 20.95
N TYR A 126 0.56 -5.20 20.45
CA TYR A 126 0.27 -6.22 19.44
C TYR A 126 -0.12 -5.50 18.16
N VAL A 127 0.73 -5.67 17.14
CA VAL A 127 0.56 -5.12 15.80
C VAL A 127 -0.28 -6.07 14.96
#